data_AF-A0A430RJ04-F1
#
_entry.id   AF-A0A430RJ04-F1
#
_cell.length_a   1.000
_cell.length_b   1.000
_cell.length_c   1.000
_cell.angle_alpha   90.00
_cell.angle_beta   90.00
_cell.angle_gamma   90.00
#
_symmetry.space_group_name_H-M   'P 1'
#
loop_
_entity.id
_entity.type
_entity.pdbx_description
1 polymer ?
#
loop_
_entity_poly.entity_id
_entity_poly.type
_entity_poly.pdbx_seq_one_letter_code
_entity_poly.pdbx_strand_id
1 'polypeptide(L)'
;QGGVAAAELAASEGLPLILFASYPEKDLSQENLPVLALFGTEDGLLPPEKAREKARLLPKNARVVFVEGLNHAGFGAYGPQKGDRPARRPREALWREIQEEVLLFLGGLGLDAPPPPQAHR
;
A
#
# COMPACT_ATOMS: atom_id res chain seq x y z
N GLN A 1 4.58 11.80 -5.60
CA GLN A 1 4.14 10.42 -5.87
C GLN A 1 2.69 10.26 -5.44
N GLY A 2 1.86 9.51 -6.17
CA GLY A 2 0.40 9.44 -5.96
C GLY A 2 -0.03 9.11 -4.53
N GLY A 3 0.69 8.25 -3.81
CA GLY A 3 0.37 7.91 -2.43
C GLY A 3 0.49 9.07 -1.42
N VAL A 4 1.41 10.01 -1.64
CA VAL A 4 1.53 11.21 -0.78
C VAL A 4 0.28 12.09 -0.95
N ALA A 5 -0.08 12.40 -2.19
CA ALA A 5 -1.25 13.22 -2.51
C ALA A 5 -2.54 12.55 -2.02
N ALA A 6 -2.66 11.22 -2.18
CA ALA A 6 -3.78 10.45 -1.66
C ALA A 6 -3.88 10.53 -0.13
N ALA A 7 -2.75 10.48 0.58
CA ALA A 7 -2.75 10.57 2.04
C ALA A 7 -3.18 11.95 2.54
N GLU A 8 -2.78 13.03 1.86
CA GLU A 8 -3.24 14.38 2.20
C GLU A 8 -4.75 14.53 2.00
N LEU A 9 -5.28 14.06 0.88
CA LEU A 9 -6.71 14.10 0.59
C LEU A 9 -7.51 13.27 1.60
N ALA A 10 -7.06 12.03 1.85
CA ALA A 10 -7.71 11.12 2.78
C ALA A 10 -7.78 11.69 4.19
N ALA A 11 -6.73 12.36 4.66
CA ALA A 11 -6.72 13.04 5.94
C ALA A 11 -7.72 14.22 5.97
N SER A 12 -7.80 15.01 4.89
CA SER A 12 -8.74 16.14 4.83
C SER A 12 -10.20 15.75 4.72
N GLU A 13 -10.49 14.62 4.06
CA GLU A 13 -11.87 14.19 3.75
C GLU A 13 -12.34 13.01 4.62
N GLY A 14 -11.48 12.47 5.49
CA GLY A 14 -11.81 11.31 6.32
C GLY A 14 -12.02 10.03 5.53
N LEU A 15 -11.34 9.87 4.39
CA LEU A 15 -11.50 8.72 3.50
C LEU A 15 -10.58 7.55 3.89
N PRO A 16 -10.99 6.28 3.66
CA PRO A 16 -10.08 5.14 3.74
C PRO A 16 -8.90 5.28 2.75
N LEU A 17 -7.72 4.82 3.16
CA LEU A 17 -6.50 4.98 2.38
C LEU A 17 -5.77 3.64 2.19
N ILE A 18 -5.30 3.39 0.96
CA ILE A 18 -4.39 2.30 0.64
C ILE A 18 -3.09 2.90 0.08
N LEU A 19 -1.95 2.51 0.64
CA LEU A 19 -0.62 2.95 0.25
C LEU A 19 0.21 1.75 -0.25
N PHE A 20 0.81 1.89 -1.44
CA PHE A 20 1.72 0.90 -2.03
C PHE A 20 3.13 1.48 -2.11
N ALA A 21 4.06 0.96 -1.31
CA ALA A 21 5.43 1.47 -1.17
C ALA A 21 5.52 3.00 -0.97
N SER A 22 4.54 3.57 -0.28
CA SER A 22 4.42 5.02 -0.06
C SER A 22 4.01 5.32 1.37
N TYR A 23 4.23 6.57 1.80
CA TYR A 23 3.94 7.05 3.14
C TYR A 23 3.49 8.51 3.09
N PRO A 24 2.72 9.00 4.08
CA PRO A 24 2.35 10.40 4.15
C PRO A 24 3.57 11.28 4.46
N GLU A 25 3.58 12.50 3.94
CA GLU A 25 4.59 13.50 4.35
C GLU A 25 4.31 14.09 5.74
N LYS A 26 3.02 14.18 6.10
CA LYS A 26 2.54 14.66 7.40
C LYS A 26 2.39 13.50 8.39
N ASP A 27 2.42 13.83 9.68
CA ASP A 27 2.10 12.88 10.75
C ASP A 27 0.57 12.72 10.84
N LEU A 28 0.09 11.52 10.53
CA LEU A 28 -1.32 11.12 10.63
C LEU A 28 -1.56 10.21 11.85
N SER A 29 -0.61 10.08 12.78
CA SER A 29 -0.69 9.14 13.89
C SER A 29 -1.82 9.42 14.89
N GLN A 30 -2.36 10.64 14.87
CA GLN A 30 -3.51 11.05 15.68
C GLN A 30 -4.83 11.03 14.90
N GLU A 31 -4.79 10.76 13.60
CA GLU A 31 -5.99 10.69 12.78
C GLU A 31 -6.73 9.36 13.01
N ASN A 32 -8.04 9.38 12.76
CA ASN A 32 -8.90 8.21 12.90
C ASN A 32 -9.52 7.84 11.55
N LEU A 33 -8.69 7.40 10.61
CA LEU A 33 -9.12 6.85 9.32
C LEU A 33 -8.55 5.45 9.08
N PRO A 34 -9.29 4.56 8.39
CA PRO A 34 -8.79 3.23 8.04
C PRO A 34 -7.64 3.34 7.03
N VAL A 35 -6.50 2.71 7.34
CA VAL A 35 -5.33 2.70 6.46
C VAL A 35 -4.80 1.28 6.26
N LEU A 36 -4.55 0.92 5.01
CA LEU A 36 -3.68 -0.19 4.63
C LEU A 36 -2.38 0.38 4.03
N ALA A 37 -1.23 -0.02 4.55
CA ALA A 37 0.07 0.30 3.97
C ALA A 37 0.82 -1.00 3.65
N LEU A 38 1.14 -1.20 2.38
CA LEU A 38 1.90 -2.34 1.88
C LEU A 38 3.32 -1.89 1.51
N PHE A 39 4.30 -2.61 2.03
CA PHE A 39 5.73 -2.41 1.75
C PHE A 39 6.34 -3.73 1.27
N GLY A 40 7.45 -3.67 0.53
CA GLY A 40 8.19 -4.86 0.11
C GLY A 40 9.47 -5.09 0.94
N THR A 41 9.83 -6.34 1.22
CA THR A 41 11.09 -6.63 1.96
C THR A 41 12.35 -6.46 1.11
N GLU A 42 12.20 -6.43 -0.21
CA GLU A 42 13.27 -6.20 -1.18
C GLU A 42 13.18 -4.82 -1.83
N ASP A 43 12.41 -3.89 -1.27
CA ASP A 43 12.30 -2.54 -1.79
C ASP A 43 13.66 -1.81 -1.67
N GLY A 44 14.27 -1.51 -2.82
CA GLY A 44 15.56 -0.79 -2.88
C GLY A 44 15.43 0.73 -2.77
N LEU A 45 14.23 1.28 -2.97
CA LEU A 45 13.96 2.73 -3.00
C LEU A 45 13.39 3.23 -1.68
N LEU A 46 12.61 2.38 -1.00
CA LEU A 46 12.13 2.53 0.35
C LEU A 46 12.48 1.27 1.16
N PRO A 47 13.73 1.15 1.65
CA PRO A 47 14.18 -0.01 2.42
C PRO A 47 13.28 -0.31 3.64
N PRO A 48 13.14 -1.58 4.06
CA PRO A 48 12.20 -1.98 5.10
C PRO A 48 12.36 -1.23 6.43
N GLU A 49 13.58 -0.89 6.81
CA GLU A 49 13.90 -0.14 8.02
C GLU A 49 13.31 1.27 7.94
N LYS A 50 13.52 1.95 6.80
CA LYS A 50 12.96 3.27 6.51
C LYS A 50 11.44 3.20 6.39
N ALA A 51 10.89 2.15 5.80
CA ALA A 51 9.45 1.92 5.75
C ALA A 51 8.85 1.79 7.16
N ARG A 52 9.50 1.06 8.07
CA ARG A 52 9.06 0.94 9.49
C ARG A 52 9.09 2.27 10.21
N GLU A 53 10.09 3.11 9.97
CA GLU A 53 10.13 4.47 10.51
C GLU A 53 8.99 5.33 9.99
N LYS A 54 8.75 5.30 8.67
CA LYS A 54 7.68 6.05 8.03
C LYS A 54 6.28 5.56 8.39
N ALA A 55 6.12 4.26 8.65
CA ALA A 55 4.87 3.69 9.12
C ALA A 55 4.43 4.24 10.49
N ARG A 56 5.35 4.83 11.28
CA ARG A 56 4.99 5.53 12.54
C ARG A 56 4.18 6.81 12.32
N LEU A 57 4.20 7.35 11.11
CA LEU A 57 3.38 8.50 10.72
C LEU A 57 1.92 8.10 10.41
N LEU A 58 1.60 6.82 10.40
CA LEU A 58 0.26 6.33 10.09
C LEU A 58 -0.59 6.26 11.37
N PRO A 59 -1.93 6.27 11.24
CA PRO A 59 -2.85 6.03 12.35
C PRO A 59 -2.49 4.78 13.14
N LYS A 60 -2.74 4.79 14.46
CA LYS A 60 -2.40 3.64 15.34
C LYS A 60 -3.13 2.35 14.97
N ASN A 61 -4.29 2.46 14.33
CA ASN A 61 -5.09 1.34 13.83
C ASN A 61 -4.76 0.96 12.36
N ALA A 62 -3.73 1.57 11.76
CA ALA A 62 -3.32 1.24 10.40
C ALA A 62 -2.85 -0.22 10.31
N ARG A 63 -3.29 -0.91 9.26
CA ARG A 63 -2.78 -2.23 8.89
C ARG A 63 -1.51 -2.04 8.07
N VAL A 64 -0.36 -2.37 8.66
CA VAL A 64 0.95 -2.26 8.00
C VAL A 64 1.48 -3.65 7.68
N VAL A 65 1.72 -3.94 6.40
CA VAL A 65 2.14 -5.25 5.93
C VAL A 65 3.42 -5.13 5.12
N PHE A 66 4.35 -6.05 5.38
CA PHE A 66 5.58 -6.23 4.61
C PHE A 66 5.45 -7.52 3.80
N VAL A 67 5.30 -7.39 2.49
CA VAL A 67 5.18 -8.51 1.56
C VAL A 67 6.57 -9.07 1.31
N GLU A 68 6.80 -10.30 1.78
CA GLU A 68 8.10 -10.95 1.70
C GLU A 68 8.51 -11.18 0.24
N GLY A 69 9.72 -10.80 -0.13
CA GLY A 69 10.29 -10.94 -1.47
C GLY A 69 9.81 -9.91 -2.50
N LEU A 70 8.95 -8.96 -2.13
CA LEU A 70 8.48 -7.89 -3.02
C LEU A 70 9.48 -6.72 -3.04
N ASN A 71 9.72 -6.17 -4.23
CA ASN A 71 10.51 -4.95 -4.45
C ASN A 71 9.60 -3.75 -4.77
N HIS A 72 10.17 -2.53 -4.90
CA HIS A 72 9.39 -1.32 -5.17
C HIS A 72 8.57 -1.42 -6.46
N ALA A 73 9.22 -1.88 -7.52
CA ALA A 73 8.62 -1.98 -8.84
C ALA A 73 7.54 -3.05 -8.93
N GLY A 74 7.53 -4.01 -8.01
CA GLY A 74 6.56 -5.11 -7.97
C GLY A 74 5.13 -4.69 -7.67
N PHE A 75 4.92 -3.48 -7.14
CA PHE A 75 3.58 -2.88 -7.00
C PHE A 75 2.98 -2.40 -8.33
N GLY A 76 3.79 -2.29 -9.40
CA GLY A 76 3.34 -1.90 -10.73
C GLY A 76 3.67 -2.95 -11.79
N ALA A 77 3.16 -2.73 -13.00
CA ALA A 77 3.40 -3.57 -14.18
C ALA A 77 4.38 -2.92 -15.17
N TYR A 78 5.32 -2.11 -14.70
CA TYR A 78 6.23 -1.31 -15.54
C TYR A 78 7.65 -1.88 -15.69
N GLY A 79 7.93 -3.02 -15.05
CA GLY A 79 9.24 -3.67 -15.10
C GLY A 79 10.26 -3.06 -14.12
N PRO A 80 11.55 -3.48 -14.22
CA PRO A 80 12.58 -3.07 -13.26
C PRO A 80 12.80 -1.56 -13.20
N GLN A 81 13.06 -1.04 -12.00
CA GLN A 81 13.38 0.37 -11.77
C GLN A 81 14.84 0.54 -11.33
N LYS A 82 15.50 1.60 -11.80
CA LYS A 82 16.85 1.95 -11.34
C LYS A 82 16.85 2.26 -9.84
N GLY A 83 17.74 1.61 -9.09
CA GLY A 83 17.88 1.79 -7.65
C GLY A 83 17.00 0.84 -6.81
N ASP A 84 16.10 0.10 -7.45
CA ASP A 84 15.35 -0.96 -6.80
C ASP A 84 16.16 -2.28 -6.80
N ARG A 85 15.76 -3.25 -5.97
CA ARG A 85 16.35 -4.60 -5.98
C ARG A 85 15.46 -5.55 -6.78
N PRO A 86 15.96 -6.71 -7.23
CA PRO A 86 15.10 -7.74 -7.82
C PRO A 86 14.13 -8.32 -6.79
N ALA A 87 12.86 -8.53 -7.19
CA ALA A 87 11.95 -9.34 -6.40
C ALA A 87 12.48 -10.78 -6.26
N ARG A 88 12.23 -11.41 -5.12
CA ARG A 88 12.69 -12.78 -4.80
C ARG A 88 11.62 -13.86 -4.99
N ARG A 89 10.39 -13.46 -5.31
CA ARG A 89 9.26 -14.37 -5.56
C ARG A 89 8.62 -14.08 -6.92
N PRO A 90 7.94 -15.07 -7.54
CA PRO A 90 7.19 -14.84 -8.76
C PRO A 90 6.12 -13.76 -8.58
N ARG A 91 5.95 -12.91 -9.60
CA ARG A 91 5.00 -11.79 -9.59
C ARG A 91 3.59 -12.25 -9.26
N GLU A 92 3.17 -13.39 -9.79
CA GLU A 92 1.81 -13.93 -9.61
C GLU A 92 1.54 -14.29 -8.14
N ALA A 93 2.55 -14.77 -7.41
CA ALA A 93 2.44 -15.06 -5.98
C ALA A 93 2.40 -13.76 -5.16
N LEU A 94 3.26 -12.80 -5.49
CA LEU A 94 3.32 -11.49 -4.83
C LEU A 94 2.01 -10.71 -5.02
N TRP A 95 1.46 -10.71 -6.23
CA TRP A 95 0.19 -10.04 -6.55
C TRP A 95 -1.01 -10.70 -5.89
N ARG A 96 -0.99 -12.04 -5.73
CA ARG A 96 -2.02 -12.74 -4.96
C ARG A 96 -2.02 -12.29 -3.50
N GLU A 97 -0.85 -12.18 -2.88
CA GLU A 97 -0.74 -11.71 -1.50
C GLU A 97 -1.18 -10.25 -1.34
N ILE A 98 -0.79 -9.37 -2.27
CA ILE A 98 -1.28 -7.99 -2.33
C ILE A 98 -2.82 -7.96 -2.47
N GLN A 99 -3.38 -8.77 -3.37
CA GLN A 99 -4.82 -8.88 -3.59
C GLN A 99 -5.54 -9.32 -2.31
N GLU A 100 -5.04 -10.35 -1.64
CA GLU A 100 -5.62 -10.86 -0.39
C GLU A 100 -5.66 -9.76 0.68
N GLU A 101 -4.55 -9.04 0.88
CA GLU A 101 -4.48 -7.94 1.85
C GLU A 101 -5.43 -6.78 1.53
N VAL A 102 -5.54 -6.42 0.25
CA VAL A 102 -6.48 -5.38 -0.20
C VAL A 102 -7.93 -5.82 0.01
N LEU A 103 -8.29 -7.05 -0.35
CA LEU A 103 -9.64 -7.56 -0.15
C LEU A 103 -10.00 -7.67 1.33
N LEU A 104 -9.06 -8.08 2.18
CA LEU A 104 -9.24 -8.17 3.63
C LEU A 104 -9.47 -6.79 4.24
N PHE A 105 -8.70 -5.79 3.81
CA PHE A 105 -8.90 -4.39 4.21
C PHE A 105 -10.27 -3.87 3.77
N LEU A 106 -10.63 -4.02 2.48
CA LEU A 106 -11.90 -3.55 1.94
C LEU A 106 -13.10 -4.23 2.62
N GLY A 107 -13.02 -5.54 2.86
CA GLY A 107 -14.06 -6.29 3.60
C GLY A 107 -14.23 -5.78 5.04
N GLY A 108 -13.14 -5.34 5.69
CA GLY A 108 -13.17 -4.72 7.02
C GLY A 108 -13.83 -3.34 7.05
N LEU A 109 -13.98 -2.65 5.91
CA LEU A 109 -14.66 -1.36 5.83
C LEU A 109 -16.19 -1.48 5.78
N GLY A 110 -16.72 -2.70 5.65
CA GLY A 110 -18.16 -2.89 5.45
C GLY A 110 -18.67 -2.29 4.14
N LEU A 111 -17.78 -2.12 3.14
CA LEU A 111 -18.18 -1.72 1.80
C LEU A 111 -18.89 -2.92 1.16
N ASP A 112 -20.18 -2.80 0.91
CA ASP A 112 -20.90 -3.76 0.05
C ASP A 112 -20.11 -3.90 -1.26
N ALA A 113 -19.88 -5.14 -1.69
CA ALA A 113 -19.04 -5.42 -2.86
C ALA A 113 -19.51 -4.56 -4.05
N PRO A 114 -18.63 -3.76 -4.67
CA PRO A 114 -19.03 -2.98 -5.83
C PRO A 114 -19.55 -3.95 -6.91
N PRO A 115 -20.60 -3.57 -7.66
CA PRO A 115 -21.10 -4.41 -8.73
C PRO A 115 -19.97 -4.78 -9.69
N PRO A 116 -19.97 -5.98 -10.29
CA PRO A 116 -18.91 -6.41 -11.17
C PRO A 116 -18.65 -5.34 -12.25
N PRO A 117 -17.38 -5.07 -12.59
CA PRO A 117 -17.04 -4.01 -13.54
C PRO A 117 -17.86 -4.19 -14.81
N GLN A 118 -18.67 -3.18 -15.13
CA GLN A 118 -19.40 -3.17 -16.38
C GLN A 118 -18.37 -3.07 -17.50
N ALA A 119 -18.24 -4.14 -18.28
CA ALA A 119 -17.46 -4.08 -19.51
C ALA A 119 -18.16 -3.09 -20.45
N HIS A 120 -17.66 -1.87 -20.53
CA HIS A 120 -17.99 -0.98 -21.64
C HIS A 120 -17.43 -1.64 -22.90
N ARG A 121 -18.33 -2.16 -23.75
CA ARG A 121 -18.03 -2.62 -25.10
C ARG A 121 -17.69 -1.44 -26.00
#